data_AF-A0A191UHC7-F1
#
_entry.id   AF-A0A191UHC7-F1
#
_cell.length_a   1.000
_cell.length_b   1.000
_cell.length_c   1.000
_cell.angle_alpha   90.00
_cell.angle_beta   90.00
_cell.angle_gamma   90.00
#
_symmetry.space_group_name_H-M   'P 1'
#
loop_
_entity.id
_entity.type
_entity.pdbx_description
1 polymer ?
#
loop_
_entity_poly.entity_id
_entity_poly.type
_entity_poly.pdbx_seq_one_letter_code
_entity_poly.pdbx_strand_id
1 'polypeptide(L)'
;MKNAPYTKINASPTEFAHVANTTAIQVINAKYRNSTINGVLELANGKDSFQIHGSKLCAKAKLGWFGMEFKKGFRLIELNMAQVKVLQNYTGNVIAKLA
;
A
#
# COMPACT_ATOMS: atom_id res chain seq x y z
N MET A 1 14.70 16.12 8.41
CA MET A 1 14.07 14.99 7.69
C MET A 1 14.68 14.91 6.30
N LYS A 2 15.28 13.78 5.90
CA LYS A 2 15.71 13.59 4.50
C LYS A 2 14.48 13.71 3.60
N ASN A 3 14.57 14.53 2.54
CA ASN A 3 13.47 14.69 1.59
C ASN A 3 13.14 13.33 0.98
N ALA A 4 11.88 12.93 1.12
CA ALA A 4 11.41 11.68 0.57
C ALA A 4 11.51 11.74 -0.95
N PRO A 5 12.23 10.81 -1.62
CA PRO A 5 12.22 10.79 -3.08
C PRO A 5 10.76 10.69 -3.53
N TYR A 6 10.31 11.73 -4.23
CA TYR A 6 8.92 11.90 -4.63
C TYR A 6 8.57 10.99 -5.81
N THR A 7 9.58 10.59 -6.59
CA THR A 7 9.43 9.83 -7.83
C THR A 7 10.49 8.73 -7.92
N LYS A 8 10.06 7.47 -7.77
CA LYS A 8 10.89 6.30 -8.10
C LYS A 8 10.02 5.29 -8.84
N ILE A 9 9.98 5.42 -10.16
CA ILE A 9 9.14 4.61 -11.05
C ILE A 9 9.43 3.10 -10.87
N ASN A 10 10.66 2.77 -10.46
CA ASN A 10 11.16 1.40 -10.29
C ASN A 10 11.17 0.91 -8.84
N ALA A 11 10.53 1.60 -7.89
CA ALA A 11 10.47 1.11 -6.52
C ALA A 11 9.75 -0.24 -6.48
N SER A 12 10.33 -1.20 -5.77
CA SER A 12 9.88 -2.59 -5.74
C SER A 12 9.71 -3.08 -4.30
N PRO A 13 8.90 -4.12 -4.05
CA PRO A 13 8.81 -4.72 -2.73
C PRO A 13 10.17 -5.22 -2.25
N THR A 14 10.66 -4.67 -1.13
CA THR A 14 11.95 -5.06 -0.55
C THR A 14 11.79 -5.72 0.82
N GLU A 15 10.65 -5.51 1.49
CA GLU A 15 10.33 -6.16 2.75
C GLU A 15 8.87 -6.61 2.76
N PHE A 16 8.65 -7.75 3.40
CA PHE A 16 7.34 -8.35 3.61
C PHE A 16 7.12 -8.55 5.11
N ALA A 17 5.88 -8.43 5.55
CA ALA A 17 5.46 -8.76 6.91
C ALA A 17 4.52 -9.96 6.88
N HIS A 18 4.62 -10.82 7.89
CA HIS A 18 3.61 -11.85 8.12
C HIS A 18 2.50 -11.27 8.99
N VAL A 19 1.26 -11.38 8.53
CA VAL A 19 0.07 -10.89 9.24
C VAL A 19 -0.90 -12.04 9.46
N ALA A 20 -1.69 -11.95 10.52
CA ALA A 20 -2.72 -12.94 10.85
C ALA A 20 -4.08 -12.27 11.04
N ASN A 21 -5.12 -12.88 10.47
CA ASN A 21 -6.52 -12.47 10.60
C ASN A 21 -6.77 -10.97 10.34
N THR A 22 -6.12 -10.40 9.33
CA THR A 22 -6.25 -8.98 8.98
C THR A 22 -7.13 -8.78 7.75
N THR A 23 -7.51 -7.54 7.47
CA THR A 23 -8.08 -7.19 6.15
C THR A 23 -6.96 -6.73 5.23
N ALA A 24 -6.83 -7.38 4.09
CA ALA A 24 -5.85 -7.06 3.08
C ALA A 24 -6.51 -6.81 1.71
N ILE A 25 -5.75 -6.24 0.80
CA ILE A 25 -6.11 -6.17 -0.62
C ILE A 25 -5.01 -6.84 -1.45
N GLN A 26 -5.40 -7.70 -2.37
CA GLN A 26 -4.53 -8.10 -3.46
C GLN A 26 -4.76 -7.10 -4.60
N VAL A 27 -3.67 -6.52 -5.10
CA VAL A 27 -3.70 -5.51 -6.15
C VAL A 27 -2.81 -5.87 -7.32
N ILE A 28 -3.26 -5.51 -8.52
CA ILE A 28 -2.47 -5.50 -9.74
C ILE A 28 -2.60 -4.09 -10.33
N ASN A 29 -1.48 -3.46 -10.68
CA ASN A 29 -1.37 -2.10 -11.22
C ASN A 29 -1.80 -0.95 -10.27
N ALA A 30 -1.72 -1.17 -8.96
CA ALA A 30 -1.89 -0.08 -8.00
C ALA A 30 -0.72 0.91 -8.05
N LYS A 31 -0.94 2.17 -7.66
CA LYS A 31 0.09 3.21 -7.75
C LYS A 31 0.39 3.87 -6.40
N TYR A 32 1.67 4.12 -6.16
CA TYR A 32 2.15 4.97 -5.08
C TYR A 32 3.42 5.70 -5.52
N ARG A 33 3.43 7.04 -5.46
CA ARG A 33 4.61 7.87 -5.81
C ARG A 33 5.26 7.51 -7.17
N ASN A 34 4.41 7.31 -8.18
CA ASN A 34 4.74 6.89 -9.55
C ASN A 34 5.24 5.43 -9.70
N SER A 35 5.40 4.68 -8.62
CA SER A 35 5.70 3.24 -8.67
C SER A 35 4.44 2.42 -8.87
N THR A 36 4.58 1.28 -9.56
CA THR A 36 3.52 0.28 -9.66
C THR A 36 3.66 -0.74 -8.53
N ILE A 37 2.55 -1.07 -7.88
CA ILE A 37 2.48 -2.11 -6.84
C ILE A 37 1.63 -3.26 -7.36
N ASN A 38 2.24 -4.45 -7.35
CA ASN A 38 1.58 -5.73 -7.60
C ASN A 38 1.83 -6.64 -6.39
N GLY A 39 0.78 -7.11 -5.74
CA GLY A 39 0.90 -7.99 -4.56
C GLY A 39 -0.18 -7.74 -3.52
N VAL A 40 0.06 -8.21 -2.29
CA VAL A 40 -0.89 -8.11 -1.18
C VAL A 40 -0.45 -7.00 -0.23
N LEU A 41 -1.37 -6.10 0.13
CA LEU A 41 -1.16 -5.01 1.08
C LEU A 41 -2.14 -5.15 2.25
N GLU A 42 -1.65 -4.97 3.48
CA GLU A 42 -2.51 -4.85 4.65
C GLU A 42 -3.19 -3.47 4.69
N LEU A 43 -4.51 -3.45 4.93
CA LEU A 43 -5.27 -2.23 5.10
C LEU A 43 -5.07 -1.66 6.52
N ALA A 44 -4.97 -0.34 6.65
CA ALA A 44 -4.71 0.31 7.92
C ALA A 44 -5.90 0.23 8.89
N ASN A 45 -7.13 0.34 8.36
CA ASN A 45 -8.38 0.44 9.12
C ASN A 45 -9.44 -0.53 8.57
N GLY A 46 -9.05 -1.73 8.13
CA GLY A 46 -10.00 -2.68 7.56
C GLY A 46 -10.78 -2.10 6.38
N LYS A 47 -12.10 -2.34 6.33
CA LYS A 47 -12.99 -1.84 5.26
C LYS A 47 -13.08 -0.30 5.20
N ASP A 48 -12.81 0.41 6.29
CA ASP A 48 -12.84 1.89 6.34
C ASP A 48 -11.57 2.53 5.75
N SER A 49 -10.73 1.72 5.10
CA SER A 49 -9.50 2.17 4.47
C SER A 49 -9.72 2.74 3.07
N PHE A 50 -10.87 2.49 2.44
CA PHE A 50 -11.18 3.02 1.11
C PHE A 50 -11.70 4.45 1.21
N GLN A 51 -11.18 5.34 0.37
CA GLN A 51 -11.64 6.72 0.31
C GLN A 51 -11.37 7.33 -1.06
N ILE A 52 -12.14 8.36 -1.40
CA ILE A 52 -11.83 9.25 -2.51
C ILE A 52 -10.88 10.35 -2.01
N HIS A 53 -9.78 10.57 -2.72
CA HIS A 53 -8.85 11.66 -2.48
C HIS A 53 -8.70 12.49 -3.76
N GLY A 54 -9.29 13.69 -3.78
CA GLY A 54 -9.48 14.44 -5.02
C GLY A 54 -10.46 13.68 -5.93
N SER A 55 -10.00 13.27 -7.11
CA SER A 55 -10.75 12.42 -8.06
C SER A 55 -10.29 10.96 -8.08
N LYS A 56 -9.42 10.57 -7.15
CA LYS A 56 -8.79 9.24 -7.13
C LYS A 56 -9.39 8.34 -6.06
N LEU A 57 -9.72 7.11 -6.42
CA LEU A 57 -10.03 6.05 -5.47
C LEU A 57 -8.72 5.56 -4.85
N CYS A 58 -8.63 5.62 -3.53
CA CYS A 58 -7.44 5.24 -2.79
C CYS A 58 -7.77 4.26 -1.66
N ALA A 59 -6.80 3.45 -1.28
CA ALA A 59 -6.81 2.67 -0.04
C ALA A 59 -5.71 3.14 0.92
N LYS A 60 -6.04 3.21 2.22
CA LYS A 60 -5.08 3.36 3.31
C LYS A 60 -4.41 2.01 3.57
N ALA A 61 -3.18 1.84 3.10
CA ALA A 61 -2.39 0.61 3.32
C ALA A 61 -1.23 0.87 4.27
N LYS A 62 -0.88 -0.12 5.10
CA LYS A 62 0.37 -0.08 5.88
C LYS A 62 1.53 -0.33 4.90
N LEU A 63 2.35 0.70 4.69
CA LEU A 63 3.43 0.65 3.70
C LEU A 63 4.58 1.61 4.04
N GLY A 64 5.78 1.07 4.15
CA GLY A 64 7.04 1.80 4.25
C GLY A 64 7.56 2.25 2.88
N TRP A 65 8.39 3.30 2.87
CA TRP A 65 9.00 3.85 1.65
C TRP A 65 10.45 4.25 1.93
N PHE A 66 11.43 3.61 1.28
CA PHE A 66 12.86 3.96 1.35
C PHE A 66 13.42 4.22 2.76
N GLY A 67 12.98 3.43 3.75
CA GLY A 67 13.43 3.56 5.15
C GLY A 67 12.96 4.84 5.85
N MET A 68 11.91 5.47 5.33
CA MET A 68 11.39 6.70 5.88
C MET A 68 10.30 6.48 6.91
N GLU A 69 10.39 7.24 7.99
CA GLU A 69 9.33 7.40 8.96
C GLU A 69 8.38 8.51 8.53
N PHE A 70 7.09 8.20 8.48
CA PHE A 70 6.05 9.17 8.20
C PHE A 70 5.17 9.31 9.42
N LYS A 71 4.67 10.52 9.68
CA LYS A 71 3.77 10.81 10.82
C LYS A 71 2.53 9.91 10.86
N LYS A 72 2.05 9.45 9.70
CA LYS A 72 0.93 8.52 9.58
C LYS A 72 1.47 7.11 9.36
N GLY A 73 0.91 6.13 10.07
CA GLY A 73 1.25 4.70 9.91
C GLY A 73 0.78 4.06 8.59
N PHE A 74 0.15 4.84 7.69
CA PHE A 74 -0.39 4.35 6.43
C PHE A 74 -0.06 5.26 5.25
N ARG A 75 -0.18 4.70 4.04
CA ARG A 75 -0.09 5.39 2.75
C ARG A 75 -1.39 5.30 1.98
N LEU A 76 -1.65 6.34 1.21
CA LEU A 76 -2.74 6.33 0.24
C LEU A 76 -2.22 5.74 -1.06
N ILE A 77 -2.68 4.53 -1.35
CA ILE A 77 -2.38 3.80 -2.57
C ILE A 77 -3.51 4.07 -3.55
N GLU A 78 -3.18 4.55 -4.75
CA GLU A 78 -4.15 4.85 -5.79
C GLU A 78 -4.59 3.55 -6.50
N LEU A 79 -5.90 3.41 -6.71
CA LEU A 79 -6.54 2.20 -7.23
C LEU A 79 -7.28 2.41 -8.56
N ASN A 80 -7.31 3.63 -9.11
CA ASN A 80 -8.10 3.96 -10.31
C ASN A 80 -7.84 3.06 -11.53
N MET A 81 -6.62 2.54 -11.69
CA MET A 81 -6.25 1.63 -12.77
C MET A 81 -5.91 0.22 -12.25
N ALA A 82 -6.22 -0.07 -10.99
CA ALA A 82 -5.83 -1.30 -10.34
C ALA A 82 -6.95 -2.33 -10.41
N GLN A 83 -6.59 -3.60 -10.60
CA GLN A 83 -7.47 -4.70 -10.22
C GLN A 83 -7.34 -4.92 -8.72
N VAL A 84 -8.47 -5.01 -8.01
CA VAL A 84 -8.49 -5.10 -6.55
C VAL A 84 -9.36 -6.27 -6.11
N LYS A 85 -8.79 -7.15 -5.30
CA LYS A 85 -9.53 -8.19 -4.58
C LYS A 85 -9.37 -7.96 -3.08
N VAL A 86 -10.48 -7.76 -2.37
CA VAL A 86 -10.49 -7.65 -0.91
C VAL A 86 -10.36 -9.05 -0.30
N LEU A 87 -9.43 -9.19 0.63
CA LEU A 87 -9.16 -10.42 1.37
C LEU A 87 -9.53 -10.17 2.83
N GLN A 88 -10.63 -10.78 3.30
CA GLN A 88 -11.04 -10.74 4.70
C GLN A 88 -10.37 -11.90 5.45
N ASN A 89 -10.07 -11.68 6.73
CA ASN A 89 -9.43 -12.68 7.61
C ASN A 89 -8.14 -13.27 7.00
N TYR A 90 -7.38 -12.45 6.28
CA TYR A 90 -6.17 -12.86 5.59
C TYR A 90 -5.05 -13.15 6.59
N THR A 91 -4.42 -14.32 6.42
CA THR A 91 -3.19 -14.70 7.09
C THR A 91 -2.15 -15.06 6.04
N GLY A 92 -0.98 -14.43 6.10
CA GLY A 92 0.05 -14.60 5.08
C GLY A 92 0.99 -13.41 4.98
N ASN A 93 1.79 -13.41 3.91
CA ASN A 93 2.77 -12.35 3.68
C ASN A 93 2.14 -11.18 2.92
N VAL A 94 2.36 -9.97 3.43
CA VAL A 94 1.99 -8.70 2.80
C VAL A 94 3.23 -7.87 2.51
N ILE A 95 3.18 -7.01 1.50
CA ILE A 95 4.23 -6.05 1.22
C ILE A 95 4.28 -5.04 2.37
N ALA A 96 5.42 -4.95 3.05
CA ALA A 96 5.65 -4.02 4.15
C ALA A 96 6.37 -2.75 3.69
N LYS A 97 7.22 -2.83 2.66
CA LYS A 97 8.05 -1.71 2.21
C LYS A 97 8.39 -1.77 0.72
N LEU A 98 8.47 -0.58 0.12
CA LEU A 98 9.07 -0.37 -1.20
C LEU A 98 10.40 0.39 -1.07
N ALA A 99 11.41 0.00 -1.84
CA ALA A 99 12.65 0.75 -2.07
C ALA A 99 13.25 0.46 -3.46
#